data_AF-A0A7C3KX50-F1
#
_entry.id   AF-A0A7C3KX50-F1
#
_cell.length_a   1.000
_cell.length_b   1.000
_cell.length_c   1.000
_cell.angle_alpha   90.00
_cell.angle_beta   90.00
_cell.angle_gamma   90.00
#
_symmetry.space_group_name_H-M   'P 1'
#
loop_
_entity.id
_entity.type
_entity.pdbx_description
1 polymer ?
#
loop_
_entity_poly.entity_id
_entity_poly.type
_entity_poly.pdbx_seq_one_letter_code
_entity_poly.pdbx_strand_id
1 'polypeptide(L)'
;MASDGPSVDEANDDTAAPIVAPTHEPSPAEQVSVDAPKDASQADAERAALKELLERYGIEKAVIVDDEAYDVDFSDVVALVAIHKEGVREALGAAGAELNFEAPELWRDPLEAEWTRLSREEQTALYDRLAAIDGDVTRTHARFASNIRDFLPVPCIVLRPTDWKAREDEFVTDAIVERDGAKWCTTLLLFDLDLNKAGLGTNGGATLVIELLEKHKDVDILCGIVSSLVRADDEGAALADAPAGFDHERVVRISKGDLPDRPNQFVYGVKRSLLAPNVMRLRERAGEIIAASHAAASEKLKQLEIYDVVHAVITRSDEEGVRDFDTFFRVHDVFYKDELRRRAHASEHLAKIAAELRAVSILAPSASKPTDRKTWELQRREIYDDPGDLNGLHLPIELGDVIACDGRDGSTVEYIVLGQPCDLMIRTKDGKRRAEHVLVAKISRNAPAKEEGESLASFRLPYYHERGEDAWVKCANHYTVPVWVLDLCVYNDDGRARFRDDAENIRGLTAAWVKRATLLKADVQKALRRILPQQPQQAKKDGGAKEPPPLSPIAERALGHPFVLASGRVAPLAIEIGCRRVQRVLVPYAADMLTKFGHYLSRTAFEVDLGHGTLELN
;
A
#
# COMPACT_ATOMS: atom_id res chain seq x y z
N MET A 1 -14.36 -13.78 79.13
CA MET A 1 -15.80 -13.88 79.45
C MET A 1 -16.46 -14.51 78.25
N ALA A 2 -17.09 -15.67 78.48
CA ALA A 2 -18.04 -16.32 77.57
C ALA A 2 -19.14 -15.32 77.16
N SER A 3 -19.90 -15.47 76.09
CA SER A 3 -20.59 -16.67 75.61
C SER A 3 -21.38 -16.34 74.35
N ASP A 4 -21.32 -17.27 73.40
CA ASP A 4 -22.48 -17.86 72.70
C ASP A 4 -23.37 -17.05 71.75
N GLY A 5 -23.48 -17.58 70.52
CA GLY A 5 -24.63 -17.39 69.64
C GLY A 5 -25.89 -18.09 70.18
N PRO A 6 -27.03 -17.98 69.46
CA PRO A 6 -27.22 -18.94 68.36
C PRO A 6 -28.00 -18.41 67.14
N SER A 7 -27.94 -19.25 66.11
CA SER A 7 -28.82 -19.35 64.93
C SER A 7 -30.32 -19.46 65.26
N VAL A 8 -31.21 -19.12 64.31
CA VAL A 8 -32.04 -20.07 63.53
C VAL A 8 -32.97 -19.29 62.57
N ASP A 9 -33.14 -19.90 61.40
CA ASP A 9 -34.00 -19.62 60.25
C ASP A 9 -35.49 -19.34 60.54
N GLU A 10 -36.14 -18.61 59.62
CA GLU A 10 -37.42 -19.02 59.02
C GLU A 10 -37.75 -18.20 57.75
N ALA A 11 -38.60 -18.78 56.92
CA ALA A 11 -38.57 -18.74 55.46
C ALA A 11 -39.72 -17.96 54.80
N ASN A 12 -39.61 -17.83 53.47
CA ASN A 12 -40.63 -17.50 52.45
C ASN A 12 -41.21 -16.08 52.43
N ASP A 13 -41.18 -15.39 51.29
CA ASP A 13 -42.16 -15.64 50.22
C ASP A 13 -41.77 -14.93 48.91
N ASP A 14 -42.17 -15.56 47.80
CA ASP A 14 -42.07 -15.11 46.42
C ASP A 14 -42.79 -13.77 46.19
N THR A 15 -42.22 -12.90 45.35
CA THR A 15 -42.94 -12.36 44.17
C THR A 15 -42.01 -11.50 43.31
N ALA A 16 -41.77 -12.00 42.11
CA ALA A 16 -41.13 -11.29 41.02
C ALA A 16 -42.09 -10.27 40.38
N ALA A 17 -41.59 -9.06 40.11
CA ALA A 17 -42.04 -8.21 38.99
C ALA A 17 -40.91 -7.21 38.63
N PRO A 18 -40.80 -6.79 37.36
CA PRO A 18 -39.53 -6.48 36.71
C PRO A 18 -39.15 -5.00 36.80
N ILE A 19 -37.84 -4.74 36.92
CA ILE A 19 -37.26 -3.40 36.80
C ILE A 19 -37.15 -3.06 35.31
N VAL A 20 -37.91 -2.04 34.91
CA VAL A 20 -37.91 -1.40 33.60
C VAL A 20 -36.54 -0.75 33.36
N ALA A 21 -35.83 -1.21 32.34
CA ALA A 21 -34.61 -0.58 31.85
C ALA A 21 -34.94 0.74 31.13
N PRO A 22 -34.16 1.82 31.32
CA PRO A 22 -34.36 3.06 30.59
C PRO A 22 -33.92 2.86 29.13
N THR A 23 -34.84 3.16 28.22
CA THR A 23 -34.64 3.21 26.78
C THR A 23 -33.65 4.30 26.42
N HIS A 24 -32.43 3.91 26.05
CA HIS A 24 -31.48 4.76 25.34
C HIS A 24 -31.92 4.86 23.86
N GLU A 25 -32.26 6.07 23.42
CA GLU A 25 -32.38 6.41 22.00
C GLU A 25 -30.99 6.30 21.33
N PRO A 26 -30.84 5.54 20.24
CA PRO A 26 -29.62 5.54 19.44
C PRO A 26 -29.58 6.76 18.50
N SER A 27 -28.55 7.59 18.67
CA SER A 27 -28.08 8.58 17.69
C SER A 27 -27.57 7.87 16.42
N PRO A 28 -27.76 8.41 15.20
CA PRO A 28 -27.80 7.63 13.97
C PRO A 28 -26.41 7.20 13.50
N ALA A 29 -26.00 6.00 13.92
CA ALA A 29 -25.07 5.17 13.17
C ALA A 29 -25.87 4.35 12.14
N GLU A 30 -25.44 4.43 10.89
CA GLU A 30 -25.63 3.44 9.81
C GLU A 30 -26.91 2.60 9.88
N GLN A 31 -28.02 3.20 9.45
CA GLN A 31 -29.12 2.39 8.93
C GLN A 31 -28.65 1.76 7.62
N VAL A 32 -28.27 0.49 7.71
CA VAL A 32 -28.27 -0.48 6.62
C VAL A 32 -29.67 -0.46 6.00
N SER A 33 -29.81 0.26 4.88
CA SER A 33 -31.02 0.30 4.09
C SER A 33 -31.21 -1.06 3.43
N VAL A 34 -32.28 -1.75 3.81
CA VAL A 34 -32.81 -2.95 3.16
C VAL A 34 -33.07 -2.66 1.67
N ASP A 35 -32.73 -3.66 0.85
CA ASP A 35 -32.66 -3.65 -0.61
C ASP A 35 -33.82 -2.98 -1.36
N ALA A 36 -33.45 -1.98 -2.16
CA ALA A 36 -34.15 -1.48 -3.35
C ALA A 36 -33.05 -1.16 -4.40
N PRO A 37 -33.31 -1.28 -5.71
CA PRO A 37 -32.30 -1.69 -6.70
C PRO A 37 -31.18 -0.64 -6.86
N LYS A 38 -30.04 -0.88 -6.20
CA LYS A 38 -28.83 -0.04 -6.31
C LYS A 38 -28.00 -0.32 -7.57
N ASP A 39 -28.15 -1.48 -8.20
CA ASP A 39 -27.26 -1.93 -9.29
C ASP A 39 -27.45 -1.18 -10.62
N ALA A 40 -28.68 -0.82 -10.99
CA ALA A 40 -28.92 -0.15 -12.29
C ALA A 40 -28.35 1.27 -12.36
N SER A 41 -28.50 2.05 -11.28
CA SER A 41 -28.03 3.44 -11.19
C SER A 41 -26.49 3.53 -11.24
N GLN A 42 -25.81 2.56 -10.65
CA GLN A 42 -24.34 2.52 -10.63
C GLN A 42 -23.78 2.06 -11.99
N ALA A 43 -24.36 1.04 -12.61
CA ALA A 43 -23.96 0.58 -13.94
C ALA A 43 -24.13 1.68 -15.02
N ASP A 44 -25.21 2.47 -14.94
CA ASP A 44 -25.44 3.60 -15.84
C ASP A 44 -24.41 4.73 -15.65
N ALA A 45 -24.05 5.04 -14.40
CA ALA A 45 -23.00 6.02 -14.09
C ALA A 45 -21.62 5.55 -14.58
N GLU A 46 -21.32 4.27 -14.45
CA GLU A 46 -20.08 3.64 -14.93
C GLU A 46 -20.00 3.62 -16.46
N ARG A 47 -21.11 3.33 -17.14
CA ARG A 47 -21.22 3.40 -18.59
C ARG A 47 -21.07 4.83 -19.11
N ALA A 48 -21.63 5.82 -18.41
CA ALA A 48 -21.46 7.24 -18.74
C ALA A 48 -19.99 7.69 -18.57
N ALA A 49 -19.35 7.28 -17.48
CA ALA A 49 -17.92 7.52 -17.24
C ALA A 49 -17.04 6.89 -18.32
N LEU A 50 -17.32 5.64 -18.71
CA LEU A 50 -16.63 4.97 -19.80
C LEU A 50 -16.85 5.67 -21.15
N LYS A 51 -18.05 6.19 -21.40
CA LYS A 51 -18.35 6.95 -22.61
C LYS A 51 -17.51 8.23 -22.70
N GLU A 52 -17.53 9.04 -21.64
CA GLU A 52 -16.74 10.28 -21.59
C GLU A 52 -15.23 9.99 -21.75
N LEU A 53 -14.78 8.89 -21.16
CA LEU A 53 -13.40 8.42 -21.26
C LEU A 53 -13.02 8.03 -22.70
N LEU A 54 -13.85 7.24 -23.38
CA LEU A 54 -13.61 6.83 -24.77
C LEU A 54 -13.66 8.02 -25.74
N GLU A 55 -14.66 8.91 -25.58
CA GLU A 55 -14.80 10.13 -26.40
C GLU A 55 -13.56 11.03 -26.28
N ARG A 56 -12.98 11.16 -25.08
CA ARG A 56 -11.80 12.00 -24.86
C ARG A 56 -10.54 11.49 -25.55
N TYR A 57 -10.41 10.18 -25.64
CA TYR A 57 -9.36 9.51 -26.41
C TYR A 57 -9.69 9.40 -27.90
N GLY A 58 -10.85 9.89 -28.35
CA GLY A 58 -11.29 9.79 -29.73
C GLY A 58 -11.54 8.36 -30.17
N ILE A 59 -11.96 7.48 -29.25
CA ILE A 59 -12.27 6.10 -29.58
C ILE A 59 -13.68 6.03 -30.14
N GLU A 60 -13.76 5.61 -31.40
CA GLU A 60 -15.01 5.60 -32.16
C GLU A 60 -15.67 4.21 -32.16
N LYS A 61 -14.88 3.15 -31.96
CA LYS A 61 -15.33 1.76 -32.01
C LYS A 61 -14.38 0.84 -31.25
N ALA A 62 -14.85 -0.37 -30.95
CA ALA A 62 -14.07 -1.43 -30.34
C ALA A 62 -14.11 -2.71 -31.17
N VAL A 63 -13.01 -3.47 -31.14
CA VAL A 63 -12.91 -4.81 -31.72
C VAL A 63 -12.52 -5.80 -30.64
N ILE A 64 -13.26 -6.89 -30.54
CA ILE A 64 -12.95 -8.03 -29.68
C ILE A 64 -12.52 -9.18 -30.59
N VAL A 65 -11.33 -9.71 -30.34
CA VAL A 65 -10.82 -10.91 -31.01
C VAL A 65 -10.99 -12.10 -30.07
N ASP A 66 -11.86 -13.02 -30.43
CA ASP A 66 -12.22 -14.18 -29.62
C ASP A 66 -12.35 -15.42 -30.52
N ASP A 67 -12.02 -16.60 -30.00
CA ASP A 67 -12.11 -17.85 -30.77
C ASP A 67 -13.54 -18.42 -30.82
N GLU A 68 -14.43 -17.90 -29.97
CA GLU A 68 -15.86 -18.18 -30.00
C GLU A 68 -16.57 -17.22 -30.97
N ALA A 69 -17.25 -17.76 -31.99
CA ALA A 69 -18.26 -16.96 -32.68
C ALA A 69 -19.49 -16.90 -31.77
N TYR A 70 -19.77 -15.72 -31.25
CA TYR A 70 -20.97 -15.45 -30.47
C TYR A 70 -22.24 -15.32 -31.33
N ASP A 71 -22.32 -16.07 -32.43
CA ASP A 71 -23.59 -16.45 -33.04
C ASP A 71 -23.95 -17.79 -32.37
N VAL A 72 -25.09 -17.86 -31.67
CA VAL A 72 -25.52 -19.13 -31.07
C VAL A 72 -25.61 -20.17 -32.17
N ASP A 73 -24.77 -21.20 -32.11
CA ASP A 73 -24.81 -22.28 -33.08
C ASP A 73 -25.83 -23.31 -32.61
N PHE A 74 -26.45 -24.00 -33.57
CA PHE A 74 -27.37 -25.09 -33.27
C PHE A 74 -26.70 -26.16 -32.39
N SER A 75 -25.38 -26.33 -32.49
CA SER A 75 -24.61 -27.23 -31.63
C SER A 75 -24.71 -26.91 -30.13
N ASP A 76 -24.80 -25.62 -29.77
CA ASP A 76 -24.88 -25.19 -28.37
C ASP A 76 -26.27 -25.48 -27.78
N VAL A 77 -27.30 -25.32 -28.61
CA VAL A 77 -28.67 -25.73 -28.30
C VAL A 77 -28.74 -27.25 -28.11
N VAL A 78 -28.14 -28.03 -29.02
CA VAL A 78 -28.08 -29.49 -28.93
C VAL A 78 -27.38 -29.96 -27.66
N ALA A 79 -26.30 -29.29 -27.24
CA ALA A 79 -25.59 -29.61 -26.00
C ALA A 79 -26.50 -29.41 -24.76
N LEU A 80 -27.19 -28.27 -24.67
CA LEU A 80 -28.13 -27.98 -23.58
C LEU A 80 -29.31 -28.97 -23.56
N VAL A 81 -29.87 -29.31 -24.73
CA VAL A 81 -30.96 -30.28 -24.88
C VAL A 81 -30.51 -31.67 -24.44
N ALA A 82 -29.29 -32.09 -24.80
CA ALA A 82 -28.76 -33.40 -24.46
C ALA A 82 -28.56 -33.57 -22.93
N ILE A 83 -28.21 -32.50 -22.24
CA ILE A 83 -27.95 -32.49 -20.79
C ILE A 83 -29.27 -32.43 -20.00
N HIS A 84 -30.16 -31.49 -20.33
CA HIS A 84 -31.31 -31.15 -19.48
C HIS A 84 -32.63 -31.78 -19.91
N LYS A 85 -32.71 -32.34 -21.12
CA LYS A 85 -33.85 -33.10 -21.70
C LYS A 85 -35.23 -32.58 -21.28
N GLU A 86 -35.79 -33.10 -20.19
CA GLU A 86 -37.12 -32.73 -19.70
C GLU A 86 -37.25 -31.25 -19.30
N GLY A 87 -36.19 -30.62 -18.76
CA GLY A 87 -36.21 -29.17 -18.49
C GLY A 87 -36.29 -28.33 -19.77
N VAL A 88 -35.70 -28.83 -20.84
CA VAL A 88 -35.69 -28.19 -22.17
C VAL A 88 -37.05 -28.35 -22.85
N ARG A 89 -37.76 -29.47 -22.61
CA ARG A 89 -39.13 -29.70 -23.10
C ARG A 89 -40.09 -28.59 -22.65
N GLU A 90 -39.99 -28.18 -21.39
CA GLU A 90 -40.83 -27.13 -20.81
C GLU A 90 -40.49 -25.74 -21.39
N ALA A 91 -39.20 -25.44 -21.56
CA ALA A 91 -38.73 -24.17 -22.11
C ALA A 91 -39.04 -23.99 -23.60
N LEU A 92 -39.09 -25.08 -24.38
CA LEU A 92 -39.45 -25.09 -25.80
C LEU A 92 -40.96 -24.96 -26.07
N GLY A 93 -41.81 -25.10 -25.05
CA GLY A 93 -43.27 -24.99 -25.17
C GLY A 93 -43.87 -25.98 -26.18
N ALA A 94 -44.74 -25.51 -27.08
CA ALA A 94 -45.42 -26.36 -28.06
C ALA A 94 -44.46 -27.12 -29.00
N ALA A 95 -43.31 -26.54 -29.33
CA ALA A 95 -42.29 -27.19 -30.15
C ALA A 95 -41.55 -28.31 -29.39
N GLY A 96 -41.46 -28.24 -28.06
CA GLY A 96 -40.82 -29.25 -27.23
C GLY A 96 -41.70 -30.48 -26.98
N ALA A 97 -43.03 -30.31 -27.03
CA ALA A 97 -44.01 -31.36 -26.76
C ALA A 97 -43.97 -32.51 -27.79
N GLU A 98 -43.54 -32.21 -29.02
CA GLU A 98 -43.44 -33.20 -30.12
C GLU A 98 -42.05 -33.84 -30.23
N LEU A 99 -41.06 -33.38 -29.45
CA LEU A 99 -39.69 -33.91 -29.49
C LEU A 99 -39.55 -35.17 -28.63
N ASN A 100 -39.04 -36.24 -29.26
CA ASN A 100 -38.71 -37.48 -28.60
C ASN A 100 -37.23 -37.53 -28.20
N PHE A 101 -36.93 -37.39 -26.91
CA PHE A 101 -35.57 -37.38 -26.36
C PHE A 101 -34.95 -38.76 -26.08
N GLU A 102 -35.58 -39.86 -26.51
CA GLU A 102 -35.07 -41.23 -26.31
C GLU A 102 -33.78 -41.51 -27.10
N ALA A 103 -33.63 -40.93 -28.29
CA ALA A 103 -32.43 -41.04 -29.10
C ALA A 103 -32.11 -39.70 -29.81
N PRO A 104 -30.82 -39.31 -29.96
CA PRO A 104 -30.43 -38.06 -30.62
C PRO A 104 -31.07 -37.83 -31.99
N GLU A 105 -31.21 -38.90 -32.77
CA GLU A 105 -31.78 -38.89 -34.13
C GLU A 105 -33.28 -38.49 -34.16
N LEU A 106 -33.99 -38.63 -33.04
CA LEU A 106 -35.45 -38.44 -32.96
C LEU A 106 -35.86 -37.01 -32.53
N TRP A 107 -34.91 -36.19 -32.09
CA TRP A 107 -35.17 -34.80 -31.68
C TRP A 107 -34.21 -33.79 -32.31
N ARG A 108 -33.02 -34.21 -32.76
CA ARG A 108 -32.03 -33.29 -33.33
C ARG A 108 -32.49 -32.72 -34.67
N ASP A 109 -32.91 -33.57 -35.62
CA ASP A 109 -33.31 -33.12 -36.96
C ASP A 109 -34.58 -32.24 -36.92
N PRO A 110 -35.64 -32.55 -36.14
CA PRO A 110 -36.79 -31.67 -36.00
C PRO A 110 -36.46 -30.33 -35.32
N LEU A 111 -35.59 -30.34 -34.32
CA LEU A 111 -35.16 -29.12 -33.63
C LEU A 111 -34.26 -28.25 -34.52
N GLU A 112 -33.45 -28.85 -35.40
CA GLU A 112 -32.62 -28.14 -36.38
C GLU A 112 -33.48 -27.45 -37.44
N ALA A 113 -34.52 -28.13 -37.91
CA ALA A 113 -35.49 -27.58 -38.85
C ALA A 113 -36.26 -26.38 -38.27
N GLU A 114 -36.62 -26.42 -36.98
CA GLU A 114 -37.23 -25.28 -36.29
C GLU A 114 -36.20 -24.17 -36.02
N TRP A 115 -34.99 -24.50 -35.58
CA TRP A 115 -33.91 -23.54 -35.32
C TRP A 115 -33.56 -22.72 -36.56
N THR A 116 -33.42 -23.37 -37.71
CA THR A 116 -33.11 -22.71 -39.00
C THR A 116 -34.25 -21.82 -39.51
N ARG A 117 -35.47 -21.97 -38.98
CA ARG A 117 -36.63 -21.17 -39.35
C ARG A 117 -36.80 -19.90 -38.52
N LEU A 118 -36.13 -19.83 -37.36
CA LEU A 118 -36.16 -18.68 -36.46
C LEU A 118 -35.26 -17.55 -36.99
N SER A 119 -35.69 -16.30 -36.77
CA SER A 119 -34.82 -15.14 -36.94
C SER A 119 -33.71 -15.13 -35.89
N ARG A 120 -32.64 -14.34 -36.11
CA ARG A 120 -31.52 -14.25 -35.16
C ARG A 120 -31.96 -13.82 -33.75
N GLU A 121 -32.89 -12.87 -33.64
CA GLU A 121 -33.43 -12.41 -32.35
C GLU A 121 -34.19 -13.54 -31.63
N GLU A 122 -34.91 -14.38 -32.38
CA GLU A 122 -35.67 -15.52 -31.84
C GLU A 122 -34.75 -16.69 -31.46
N GLN A 123 -33.67 -16.92 -32.21
CA GLN A 123 -32.63 -17.91 -31.89
C GLN A 123 -31.95 -17.56 -30.56
N THR A 124 -31.55 -16.30 -30.37
CA THR A 124 -30.95 -15.83 -29.12
C THR A 124 -31.94 -15.94 -27.95
N ALA A 125 -33.20 -15.52 -28.13
CA ALA A 125 -34.23 -15.62 -27.10
C ALA A 125 -34.59 -17.07 -26.73
N LEU A 126 -34.48 -18.00 -27.68
CA LEU A 126 -34.65 -19.43 -27.41
C LEU A 126 -33.47 -19.97 -26.60
N TYR A 127 -32.24 -19.68 -27.02
CA TYR A 127 -31.05 -20.12 -26.30
C TYR A 127 -31.01 -19.60 -24.86
N ASP A 128 -31.35 -18.34 -24.63
CA ASP A 128 -31.38 -17.74 -23.28
C ASP A 128 -32.35 -18.46 -22.33
N ARG A 129 -33.52 -18.89 -22.85
CA ARG A 129 -34.48 -19.70 -22.08
C ARG A 129 -33.92 -21.08 -21.73
N LEU A 130 -33.13 -21.68 -22.63
CA LEU A 130 -32.51 -22.98 -22.41
C LEU A 130 -31.31 -22.90 -21.46
N ALA A 131 -30.46 -21.88 -21.61
CA ALA A 131 -29.32 -21.63 -20.74
C ALA A 131 -29.75 -21.28 -19.30
N ALA A 132 -30.96 -20.73 -19.10
CA ALA A 132 -31.51 -20.49 -17.78
C ALA A 132 -31.76 -21.76 -16.95
N ILE A 133 -31.79 -22.94 -17.57
CA ILE A 133 -32.03 -24.24 -16.92
C ILE A 133 -30.76 -24.79 -16.24
N ASP A 134 -29.58 -24.49 -16.79
CA ASP A 134 -28.30 -25.11 -16.40
C ASP A 134 -27.67 -24.51 -15.12
N GLY A 135 -28.21 -23.40 -14.62
CA GLY A 135 -27.60 -22.67 -13.50
C GLY A 135 -26.29 -21.97 -13.87
N ASP A 136 -25.75 -21.22 -12.92
CA ASP A 136 -24.88 -20.04 -13.12
C ASP A 136 -23.55 -20.24 -13.87
N VAL A 137 -23.07 -21.47 -14.03
CA VAL A 137 -21.70 -21.74 -14.53
C VAL A 137 -21.58 -21.67 -16.07
N THR A 138 -22.67 -21.93 -16.79
CA THR A 138 -22.72 -21.86 -18.26
C THR A 138 -23.08 -20.44 -18.75
N ARG A 139 -23.69 -19.62 -17.88
CA ARG A 139 -24.00 -18.20 -18.14
C ARG A 139 -22.75 -17.33 -18.32
N THR A 140 -21.64 -17.67 -17.67
CA THR A 140 -20.45 -16.80 -17.59
C THR A 140 -19.54 -16.90 -18.81
N HIS A 141 -19.45 -18.07 -19.46
CA HIS A 141 -18.57 -18.28 -20.63
C HIS A 141 -19.21 -17.85 -21.95
N ALA A 142 -20.47 -18.20 -22.20
CA ALA A 142 -21.12 -17.97 -23.50
C ALA A 142 -21.54 -16.51 -23.77
N ARG A 143 -21.49 -15.62 -22.76
CA ARG A 143 -22.02 -14.25 -22.87
C ARG A 143 -20.97 -13.16 -22.80
N PHE A 144 -19.68 -13.47 -22.69
CA PHE A 144 -18.66 -12.44 -22.46
C PHE A 144 -18.65 -11.33 -23.53
N ALA A 145 -18.57 -11.68 -24.81
CA ALA A 145 -18.57 -10.66 -25.87
C ALA A 145 -19.93 -9.98 -26.06
N SER A 146 -21.05 -10.66 -25.76
CA SER A 146 -22.37 -10.02 -25.74
C SER A 146 -22.47 -9.00 -24.63
N ASN A 147 -22.05 -9.35 -23.42
CA ASN A 147 -22.07 -8.48 -22.26
C ASN A 147 -21.14 -7.27 -22.44
N ILE A 148 -19.95 -7.44 -23.04
CA ILE A 148 -19.10 -6.29 -23.39
C ILE A 148 -19.76 -5.43 -24.47
N ARG A 149 -20.33 -6.03 -25.53
CA ARG A 149 -20.98 -5.29 -26.61
C ARG A 149 -22.10 -4.41 -26.07
N ASP A 150 -22.87 -4.91 -25.11
CA ASP A 150 -23.96 -4.17 -24.48
C ASP A 150 -23.44 -3.09 -23.51
N PHE A 151 -22.31 -3.36 -22.84
CA PHE A 151 -21.73 -2.45 -21.86
C PHE A 151 -20.91 -1.32 -22.50
N LEU A 152 -20.17 -1.58 -23.58
CA LEU A 152 -19.38 -0.57 -24.27
C LEU A 152 -20.29 0.51 -24.89
N PRO A 153 -20.04 1.80 -24.65
CA PRO A 153 -20.83 2.89 -25.21
C PRO A 153 -20.42 3.26 -26.64
N VAL A 154 -19.69 2.37 -27.33
CA VAL A 154 -19.22 2.52 -28.71
C VAL A 154 -19.56 1.26 -29.52
N PRO A 155 -19.74 1.34 -30.84
CA PRO A 155 -19.92 0.17 -31.69
C PRO A 155 -18.83 -0.87 -31.47
N CYS A 156 -19.22 -2.10 -31.16
CA CYS A 156 -18.30 -3.19 -30.87
C CYS A 156 -18.47 -4.34 -31.88
N ILE A 157 -17.36 -4.74 -32.50
CA ILE A 157 -17.31 -5.82 -33.50
C ILE A 157 -16.54 -6.98 -32.90
N VAL A 158 -17.06 -8.20 -33.05
CA VAL A 158 -16.38 -9.42 -32.60
C VAL A 158 -15.87 -10.17 -33.82
N LEU A 159 -14.59 -10.52 -33.83
CA LEU A 159 -13.91 -11.19 -34.93
C LEU A 159 -13.22 -12.46 -34.45
N ARG A 160 -13.25 -13.50 -35.28
CA ARG A 160 -12.37 -14.66 -35.08
C ARG A 160 -10.92 -14.27 -35.41
N PRO A 161 -9.91 -14.98 -34.89
CA PRO A 161 -8.50 -14.64 -35.15
C PRO A 161 -8.13 -14.63 -36.64
N THR A 162 -8.76 -15.48 -37.45
CA THR A 162 -8.57 -15.49 -38.91
C THR A 162 -9.13 -14.24 -39.58
N ASP A 163 -10.31 -13.80 -39.15
CA ASP A 163 -10.98 -12.62 -39.68
C ASP A 163 -10.27 -11.34 -39.23
N TRP A 164 -9.76 -11.33 -37.99
CA TRP A 164 -8.87 -10.28 -37.50
C TRP A 164 -7.64 -10.12 -38.39
N LYS A 165 -6.90 -11.20 -38.67
CA LYS A 165 -5.72 -11.12 -39.54
C LYS A 165 -6.04 -10.63 -40.96
N ALA A 166 -7.21 -10.97 -41.48
CA ALA A 166 -7.65 -10.52 -42.81
C ALA A 166 -8.10 -9.06 -42.85
N ARG A 167 -8.61 -8.52 -41.72
CA ARG A 167 -9.22 -7.19 -41.63
C ARG A 167 -8.48 -6.23 -40.71
N GLU A 168 -7.28 -6.59 -40.25
CA GLU A 168 -6.49 -5.77 -39.32
C GLU A 168 -6.33 -4.34 -39.84
N ASP A 169 -6.02 -4.18 -41.12
CA ASP A 169 -5.79 -2.86 -41.72
C ASP A 169 -7.05 -1.98 -41.69
N GLU A 170 -8.26 -2.55 -41.78
CA GLU A 170 -9.55 -1.84 -41.67
C GLU A 170 -9.76 -1.22 -40.27
N PHE A 171 -9.25 -1.89 -39.23
CA PHE A 171 -9.48 -1.51 -37.84
C PHE A 171 -8.29 -0.82 -37.18
N VAL A 172 -7.10 -0.96 -37.76
CA VAL A 172 -5.87 -0.34 -37.29
C VAL A 172 -5.47 0.76 -38.24
N THR A 173 -4.98 0.41 -39.44
CA THR A 173 -4.37 1.35 -40.41
C THR A 173 -5.34 2.45 -40.83
N ASP A 174 -6.57 2.09 -41.20
CA ASP A 174 -7.61 3.04 -41.62
C ASP A 174 -8.15 3.90 -40.45
N ALA A 175 -7.92 3.45 -39.22
CA ALA A 175 -8.31 4.13 -37.99
C ALA A 175 -7.18 4.99 -37.40
N ILE A 176 -6.03 5.12 -38.08
CA ILE A 176 -4.93 5.97 -37.63
C ILE A 176 -5.26 7.44 -37.89
N VAL A 177 -5.21 8.24 -36.83
CA VAL A 177 -5.27 9.70 -36.87
C VAL A 177 -3.98 10.29 -36.34
N GLU A 178 -3.62 11.49 -36.81
CA GLU A 178 -2.49 12.24 -36.29
C GLU A 178 -2.98 13.36 -35.36
N ARG A 179 -2.53 13.34 -34.11
CA ARG A 179 -2.87 14.34 -33.10
C ARG A 179 -1.62 14.82 -32.40
N ASP A 180 -1.36 16.11 -32.51
CA ASP A 180 -0.21 16.78 -31.87
C ASP A 180 1.16 16.12 -32.15
N GLY A 181 1.36 15.66 -33.39
CA GLY A 181 2.60 15.03 -33.84
C GLY A 181 2.78 13.56 -33.45
N ALA A 182 1.74 12.92 -32.89
CA ALA A 182 1.71 11.48 -32.63
C ALA A 182 0.62 10.80 -33.47
N LYS A 183 0.91 9.60 -33.97
CA LYS A 183 -0.07 8.74 -34.65
C LYS A 183 -0.80 7.89 -33.62
N TRP A 184 -2.12 7.83 -33.74
CA TRP A 184 -2.99 7.20 -32.76
C TRP A 184 -4.09 6.40 -33.46
N CYS A 185 -4.39 5.20 -32.98
CA CYS A 185 -5.50 4.39 -33.49
C CYS A 185 -6.81 4.70 -32.74
N THR A 186 -7.87 5.08 -33.46
CA THR A 186 -9.20 5.38 -32.89
C THR A 186 -10.05 4.14 -32.57
N THR A 187 -9.47 2.94 -32.65
CA THR A 187 -10.13 1.68 -32.32
C THR A 187 -9.55 1.09 -31.03
N LEU A 188 -10.41 0.74 -30.07
CA LEU A 188 -10.02 -0.07 -28.90
C LEU A 188 -9.97 -1.56 -29.28
N LEU A 189 -8.85 -2.24 -29.02
CA LEU A 189 -8.65 -3.63 -29.38
C LEU A 189 -8.55 -4.53 -28.15
N LEU A 190 -9.44 -5.53 -28.03
CA LEU A 190 -9.45 -6.47 -26.92
C LEU A 190 -9.24 -7.88 -27.45
N PHE A 191 -8.29 -8.63 -26.89
CA PHE A 191 -7.95 -9.98 -27.33
C PHE A 191 -8.22 -10.98 -26.22
N ASP A 192 -8.95 -12.06 -26.50
CA ASP A 192 -8.97 -13.18 -25.57
C ASP A 192 -7.59 -13.82 -25.46
N LEU A 193 -7.15 -14.11 -24.24
CA LEU A 193 -5.86 -14.72 -23.97
C LEU A 193 -5.79 -16.14 -24.57
N ASP A 194 -6.82 -16.93 -24.30
CA ASP A 194 -6.93 -18.31 -24.76
C ASP A 194 -7.62 -18.33 -26.12
N LEU A 195 -6.89 -18.76 -27.17
CA LEU A 195 -7.42 -18.93 -28.51
C LEU A 195 -7.23 -20.37 -29.00
N ASN A 196 -7.31 -21.33 -28.07
CA ASN A 196 -7.14 -22.77 -28.34
C ASN A 196 -8.13 -23.28 -29.40
N LYS A 197 -9.40 -22.82 -29.39
CA LYS A 197 -10.42 -23.30 -30.35
C LYS A 197 -10.12 -22.81 -31.76
N ALA A 198 -9.39 -21.70 -31.90
CA ALA A 198 -8.87 -21.21 -33.17
C ALA A 198 -7.50 -21.82 -33.55
N GLY A 199 -6.95 -22.73 -32.74
CA GLY A 199 -5.67 -23.40 -33.00
C GLY A 199 -4.42 -22.54 -32.70
N LEU A 200 -4.57 -21.44 -31.96
CA LEU A 200 -3.48 -20.50 -31.64
C LEU A 200 -2.90 -20.70 -30.21
N GLY A 201 -3.44 -21.64 -29.44
CA GLY A 201 -2.93 -21.99 -28.11
C GLY A 201 -3.50 -21.14 -26.97
N THR A 202 -3.12 -21.49 -25.74
CA THR A 202 -3.56 -20.84 -24.48
C THR A 202 -3.10 -19.40 -24.29
N ASN A 203 -2.14 -18.94 -25.11
CA ASN A 203 -1.62 -17.57 -25.12
C ASN A 203 -1.73 -16.94 -26.52
N GLY A 204 -2.64 -17.45 -27.35
CA GLY A 204 -2.81 -16.99 -28.73
C GLY A 204 -3.06 -15.49 -28.81
N GLY A 205 -3.87 -14.93 -27.91
CA GLY A 205 -4.14 -13.49 -27.87
C GLY A 205 -2.92 -12.64 -27.60
N ALA A 206 -2.06 -13.07 -26.66
CA ALA A 206 -0.80 -12.38 -26.37
C ALA A 206 0.14 -12.36 -27.58
N THR A 207 0.16 -13.45 -28.35
CA THR A 207 0.94 -13.54 -29.59
C THR A 207 0.44 -12.55 -30.64
N LEU A 208 -0.88 -12.44 -30.82
CA LEU A 208 -1.48 -11.47 -31.75
C LEU A 208 -1.20 -10.01 -31.34
N VAL A 209 -1.22 -9.72 -30.04
CA VAL A 209 -0.89 -8.38 -29.53
C VAL A 209 0.57 -8.03 -29.80
N ILE A 210 1.51 -8.98 -29.63
CA ILE A 210 2.92 -8.75 -29.98
C ILE A 210 3.05 -8.44 -31.47
N GLU A 211 2.48 -9.27 -32.34
CA GLU A 211 2.52 -9.06 -33.80
C GLU A 211 1.99 -7.67 -34.18
N LEU A 212 0.87 -7.26 -33.58
CA LEU A 212 0.22 -5.96 -33.79
C LEU A 212 1.14 -4.80 -33.36
N LEU A 213 1.63 -4.83 -32.13
CA LEU A 213 2.47 -3.74 -31.58
C LEU A 213 3.83 -3.67 -32.28
N GLU A 214 4.36 -4.79 -32.77
CA GLU A 214 5.59 -4.82 -33.56
C GLU A 214 5.41 -4.31 -34.99
N LYS A 215 4.27 -4.59 -35.63
CA LYS A 215 3.94 -4.07 -36.96
C LYS A 215 3.73 -2.56 -36.94
N HIS A 216 3.16 -2.03 -35.86
CA HIS A 216 2.77 -0.62 -35.73
C HIS A 216 3.49 0.10 -34.57
N LYS A 217 4.82 0.00 -34.52
CA LYS A 217 5.65 0.55 -33.43
C LYS A 217 5.51 2.06 -33.23
N ASP A 218 5.25 2.80 -34.30
CA ASP A 218 5.14 4.27 -34.29
C ASP A 218 3.71 4.77 -34.06
N VAL A 219 2.78 3.86 -33.75
CA VAL A 219 1.37 4.18 -33.53
C VAL A 219 0.98 3.82 -32.11
N ASP A 220 0.29 4.74 -31.45
CA ASP A 220 -0.36 4.44 -30.18
C ASP A 220 -1.62 3.62 -30.43
N ILE A 221 -1.50 2.33 -30.17
CA ILE A 221 -2.61 1.40 -30.19
C ILE A 221 -3.03 1.11 -28.76
N LEU A 222 -4.32 1.29 -28.51
CA LEU A 222 -4.96 0.90 -27.27
C LEU A 222 -5.40 -0.56 -27.37
N CYS A 223 -4.72 -1.42 -26.61
CA CYS A 223 -5.08 -2.82 -26.55
C CYS A 223 -5.06 -3.38 -25.13
N GLY A 224 -5.91 -4.39 -24.92
CA GLY A 224 -6.00 -5.15 -23.67
C GLY A 224 -6.14 -6.64 -23.95
N ILE A 225 -5.68 -7.44 -23.01
CA ILE A 225 -5.95 -8.88 -22.99
C ILE A 225 -7.08 -9.14 -22.02
N VAL A 226 -8.03 -9.95 -22.44
CA VAL A 226 -9.11 -10.41 -21.60
C VAL A 226 -8.96 -11.90 -21.31
N SER A 227 -9.28 -12.36 -20.10
CA SER A 227 -9.19 -13.77 -19.75
C SER A 227 -10.08 -14.14 -18.56
N SER A 228 -10.67 -15.35 -18.61
CA SER A 228 -11.41 -15.97 -17.50
C SER A 228 -10.52 -16.53 -16.39
N LEU A 229 -9.21 -16.64 -16.64
CA LEU A 229 -8.22 -17.15 -15.69
C LEU A 229 -7.66 -16.06 -14.77
N VAL A 230 -8.05 -14.80 -14.99
CA VAL A 230 -7.56 -13.64 -14.23
C VAL A 230 -8.63 -13.23 -13.24
N ARG A 231 -8.33 -13.31 -11.95
CA ARG A 231 -9.16 -12.69 -10.91
C ARG A 231 -8.88 -11.18 -10.89
N ALA A 232 -9.88 -10.36 -10.58
CA ALA A 232 -9.73 -8.91 -10.51
C ALA A 232 -8.58 -8.41 -9.60
N ASP A 233 -8.24 -9.18 -8.57
CA ASP A 233 -7.15 -8.89 -7.64
C ASP A 233 -5.75 -9.13 -8.27
N ASP A 234 -5.68 -9.92 -9.35
CA ASP A 234 -4.45 -10.32 -10.04
C ASP A 234 -4.22 -9.60 -11.38
N GLU A 235 -5.08 -8.66 -11.77
CA GLU A 235 -4.97 -7.91 -13.04
C GLU A 235 -3.69 -7.04 -13.15
N GLY A 236 -2.96 -6.86 -12.05
CA GLY A 236 -1.67 -6.16 -12.00
C GLY A 236 -0.44 -7.10 -12.06
N ALA A 237 -0.65 -8.42 -12.01
CA ALA A 237 0.41 -9.40 -12.05
C ALA A 237 0.88 -9.67 -13.50
N ALA A 238 2.19 -9.85 -13.67
CA ALA A 238 2.75 -10.34 -14.92
C ALA A 238 2.09 -11.68 -15.30
N LEU A 239 1.81 -11.87 -16.59
CA LEU A 239 1.41 -13.16 -17.11
C LEU A 239 2.64 -14.09 -17.01
N ALA A 240 2.63 -15.00 -16.04
CA ALA A 240 3.78 -15.85 -15.71
C ALA A 240 4.29 -16.65 -16.92
N ASP A 241 3.39 -17.03 -17.82
CA ASP A 241 3.67 -17.80 -19.05
C ASP A 241 3.58 -16.94 -20.33
N ALA A 242 3.81 -15.62 -20.23
CA ALA A 242 3.73 -14.75 -21.40
C ALA A 242 4.74 -15.14 -22.48
N PRO A 243 4.37 -15.06 -23.77
CA PRO A 243 5.33 -15.24 -24.85
C PRO A 243 6.46 -14.20 -24.77
N ALA A 244 7.65 -14.58 -25.22
CA ALA A 244 8.80 -13.69 -25.25
C ALA A 244 8.48 -12.45 -26.11
N GLY A 245 8.77 -11.25 -25.59
CA GLY A 245 8.45 -9.98 -26.25
C GLY A 245 7.12 -9.36 -25.83
N PHE A 246 6.34 -10.02 -24.95
CA PHE A 246 5.13 -9.43 -24.40
C PHE A 246 5.43 -8.22 -23.51
N ASP A 247 4.84 -7.07 -23.87
CA ASP A 247 5.00 -5.82 -23.12
C ASP A 247 3.95 -5.73 -22.01
N HIS A 248 4.32 -6.18 -20.81
CA HIS A 248 3.47 -6.10 -19.61
C HIS A 248 3.17 -4.66 -19.15
N GLU A 249 3.90 -3.66 -19.63
CA GLU A 249 3.65 -2.26 -19.29
C GLU A 249 2.62 -1.62 -20.23
N ARG A 250 2.63 -2.03 -21.50
CA ARG A 250 1.72 -1.52 -22.53
C ARG A 250 0.39 -2.25 -22.60
N VAL A 251 0.35 -3.52 -22.21
CA VAL A 251 -0.84 -4.39 -22.36
C VAL A 251 -1.43 -4.74 -21.00
N VAL A 252 -2.68 -4.33 -20.78
CA VAL A 252 -3.40 -4.56 -19.52
C VAL A 252 -4.25 -5.82 -19.60
N ARG A 253 -4.27 -6.58 -18.51
CA ARG A 253 -5.14 -7.74 -18.33
C ARG A 253 -6.48 -7.32 -17.72
N ILE A 254 -7.55 -7.86 -18.28
CA ILE A 254 -8.94 -7.60 -17.88
C ILE A 254 -9.60 -8.95 -17.57
N SER A 255 -10.26 -9.09 -16.42
CA SER A 255 -11.01 -10.30 -16.06
C SER A 255 -12.25 -10.48 -16.95
N LYS A 256 -12.51 -11.70 -17.46
CA LYS A 256 -13.79 -12.10 -18.10
C LYS A 256 -14.89 -12.36 -17.06
N GLY A 257 -14.53 -12.88 -15.89
CA GLY A 257 -15.45 -13.51 -14.94
C GLY A 257 -16.31 -12.53 -14.14
N ASP A 258 -15.96 -11.24 -14.13
CA ASP A 258 -16.55 -10.24 -13.25
C ASP A 258 -17.54 -9.30 -13.97
N LEU A 259 -17.75 -9.43 -15.29
CA LEU A 259 -18.54 -8.45 -16.06
C LEU A 259 -20.04 -8.35 -15.66
N PRO A 260 -20.75 -9.47 -15.42
CA PRO A 260 -22.16 -9.42 -15.00
C PRO A 260 -22.36 -8.88 -13.59
N ASP A 261 -21.42 -9.19 -12.67
CA ASP A 261 -21.56 -8.92 -11.24
C ASP A 261 -20.81 -7.65 -10.77
N ARG A 262 -19.79 -7.21 -11.52
CA ARG A 262 -18.87 -6.11 -11.17
C ARG A 262 -18.38 -5.33 -12.42
N PRO A 263 -19.29 -4.62 -13.10
CA PRO A 263 -18.96 -3.80 -14.29
C PRO A 263 -17.82 -2.78 -14.05
N ASN A 264 -17.69 -2.28 -12.82
CA ASN A 264 -16.65 -1.35 -12.40
C ASN A 264 -15.21 -1.86 -12.63
N GLN A 265 -14.98 -3.17 -12.55
CA GLN A 265 -13.66 -3.75 -12.76
C GLN A 265 -13.27 -3.76 -14.24
N PHE A 266 -14.22 -4.00 -15.13
CA PHE A 266 -14.00 -3.86 -16.57
C PHE A 266 -13.68 -2.42 -16.96
N VAL A 267 -14.47 -1.45 -16.46
CA VAL A 267 -14.18 -0.01 -16.66
C VAL A 267 -12.78 0.34 -16.18
N TYR A 268 -12.36 -0.22 -15.04
CA TYR A 268 -11.02 -0.04 -14.50
C TYR A 268 -9.94 -0.64 -15.40
N GLY A 269 -10.15 -1.85 -15.94
CA GLY A 269 -9.26 -2.48 -16.92
C GLY A 269 -9.10 -1.69 -18.22
N VAL A 270 -10.21 -1.18 -18.77
CA VAL A 270 -10.19 -0.28 -19.94
C VAL A 270 -9.46 1.03 -19.59
N LYS A 271 -9.78 1.68 -18.46
CA LYS A 271 -9.10 2.89 -17.99
C LYS A 271 -7.59 2.69 -17.86
N ARG A 272 -7.14 1.55 -17.34
CA ARG A 272 -5.72 1.21 -17.26
C ARG A 272 -5.08 1.07 -18.65
N SER A 273 -5.79 0.45 -19.60
CA SER A 273 -5.31 0.31 -20.98
C SER A 273 -5.13 1.68 -21.64
N LEU A 274 -5.99 2.65 -21.33
CA LEU A 274 -5.91 4.03 -21.80
C LEU A 274 -4.76 4.82 -21.14
N LEU A 275 -4.52 4.58 -19.85
CA LEU A 275 -3.45 5.24 -19.11
C LEU A 275 -2.05 4.71 -19.46
N ALA A 276 -1.93 3.43 -19.81
CA ALA A 276 -0.65 2.74 -19.99
C ALA A 276 0.33 3.47 -20.95
N PRO A 277 -0.04 3.85 -22.19
CA PRO A 277 0.88 4.55 -23.10
C PRO A 277 1.41 5.85 -22.52
N ASN A 278 0.55 6.65 -21.88
CA ASN A 278 0.92 7.93 -21.29
C ASN A 278 1.76 7.77 -20.02
N VAL A 279 1.56 6.71 -19.24
CA VAL A 279 2.43 6.36 -18.11
C VAL A 279 3.82 5.97 -18.60
N MET A 280 3.93 5.19 -19.68
CA MET A 280 5.22 4.83 -20.27
C MET A 280 5.97 6.07 -20.78
N ARG A 281 5.28 6.93 -21.54
CA ARG A 281 5.83 8.23 -21.99
C ARG A 281 6.27 9.11 -20.84
N LEU A 282 5.50 9.16 -19.76
CA LEU A 282 5.86 9.89 -18.55
C LEU A 282 7.17 9.33 -17.97
N ARG A 283 7.29 8.02 -17.82
CA ARG A 283 8.48 7.35 -17.27
C ARG A 283 9.70 7.59 -18.14
N GLU A 284 9.59 7.40 -19.45
CA GLU A 284 10.67 7.61 -20.41
C GLU A 284 11.14 9.07 -20.36
N ARG A 285 10.21 10.02 -20.52
CA ARG A 285 10.55 11.45 -20.52
C ARG A 285 11.10 11.93 -19.18
N ALA A 286 10.53 11.46 -18.07
CA ALA A 286 11.08 11.75 -16.74
C ALA A 286 12.49 11.17 -16.59
N GLY A 287 12.72 9.95 -17.09
CA GLY A 287 14.03 9.29 -17.11
C GLY A 287 15.08 10.09 -17.89
N GLU A 288 14.75 10.58 -19.08
CA GLU A 288 15.62 11.46 -19.87
C GLU A 288 15.98 12.75 -19.12
N ILE A 289 14.97 13.39 -18.52
CA ILE A 289 15.17 14.62 -17.75
C ILE A 289 16.06 14.35 -16.52
N ILE A 290 15.83 13.24 -15.80
CA ILE A 290 16.63 12.81 -14.66
C ILE A 290 18.09 12.59 -15.09
N ALA A 291 18.31 11.80 -16.15
CA ALA A 291 19.65 11.49 -16.65
C ALA A 291 20.41 12.76 -17.07
N ALA A 292 19.75 13.64 -17.82
CA ALA A 292 20.35 14.90 -18.26
C ALA A 292 20.62 15.86 -17.09
N SER A 293 19.76 15.88 -16.07
CA SER A 293 19.94 16.69 -14.86
C SER A 293 21.10 16.18 -14.02
N HIS A 294 21.24 14.86 -13.89
CA HIS A 294 22.36 14.23 -13.20
C HIS A 294 23.70 14.49 -13.90
N ALA A 295 23.73 14.39 -15.23
CA ALA A 295 24.92 14.72 -16.01
C ALA A 295 25.34 16.19 -15.82
N ALA A 296 24.38 17.12 -15.86
CA ALA A 296 24.64 18.54 -15.63
C ALA A 296 25.10 18.84 -14.20
N ALA A 297 24.50 18.20 -13.19
CA ALA A 297 24.90 18.35 -11.78
C ALA A 297 26.32 17.82 -11.53
N SER A 298 26.64 16.67 -12.13
CA SER A 298 27.98 16.09 -12.07
C SER A 298 29.03 16.99 -12.70
N GLU A 299 28.71 17.67 -13.81
CA GLU A 299 29.63 18.60 -14.45
C GLU A 299 29.86 19.86 -13.60
N LYS A 300 28.82 20.41 -12.96
CA LYS A 300 28.97 21.51 -12.00
C LYS A 300 29.82 21.12 -10.80
N LEU A 301 29.67 19.89 -10.30
CA LEU A 301 30.47 19.38 -9.20
C LEU A 301 31.97 19.34 -9.54
N LYS A 302 32.33 18.96 -10.78
CA LYS A 302 33.72 18.96 -11.26
C LYS A 302 34.31 20.36 -11.42
N GLN A 303 33.46 21.38 -11.59
CA GLN A 303 33.87 22.77 -11.76
C GLN A 303 34.10 23.49 -10.42
N LEU A 304 33.85 22.85 -9.28
CA LEU A 304 34.16 23.42 -7.98
C LEU A 304 35.67 23.60 -7.82
N GLU A 305 36.07 24.79 -7.38
CA GLU A 305 37.46 25.07 -7.07
C GLU A 305 37.92 24.25 -5.86
N ILE A 306 39.22 23.94 -5.81
CA ILE A 306 39.81 23.14 -4.73
C ILE A 306 39.48 23.74 -3.36
N TYR A 307 39.54 25.08 -3.24
CA TYR A 307 39.25 25.77 -1.98
C TYR A 307 37.76 25.71 -1.60
N ASP A 308 36.84 25.70 -2.57
CA ASP A 308 35.41 25.56 -2.30
C ASP A 308 35.11 24.17 -1.74
N VAL A 309 35.71 23.12 -2.32
CA VAL A 309 35.57 21.74 -1.82
C VAL A 309 36.16 21.62 -0.41
N VAL A 310 37.40 22.10 -0.20
CA VAL A 310 38.05 22.02 1.11
C VAL A 310 37.26 22.78 2.19
N HIS A 311 36.74 23.97 1.86
CA HIS A 311 35.97 24.74 2.82
C HIS A 311 34.57 24.13 3.06
N ALA A 312 33.76 24.01 2.01
CA ALA A 312 32.35 23.66 2.12
C ALA A 312 32.11 22.19 2.48
N VAL A 313 33.04 21.31 2.13
CA VAL A 313 32.96 19.88 2.43
C VAL A 313 33.84 19.58 3.64
N ILE A 314 35.17 19.56 3.48
CA ILE A 314 36.07 19.03 4.52
C ILE A 314 35.98 19.83 5.83
N THR A 315 36.13 21.15 5.76
CA THR A 315 36.21 22.00 6.96
C THR A 315 34.86 22.01 7.71
N ARG A 316 33.76 22.19 6.97
CA ARG A 316 32.41 22.20 7.57
C ARG A 316 32.01 20.83 8.11
N SER A 317 32.34 19.75 7.41
CA SER A 317 32.04 18.40 7.87
C SER A 317 32.78 18.06 9.16
N ASP A 318 34.07 18.43 9.26
CA ASP A 318 34.86 18.24 10.48
C ASP A 318 34.30 19.06 11.66
N GLU A 319 33.95 20.34 11.43
CA GLU A 319 33.33 21.20 12.45
C GLU A 319 32.03 20.59 13.00
N GLU A 320 31.20 20.07 12.10
CA GLU A 320 29.89 19.54 12.46
C GLU A 320 29.94 18.07 12.93
N GLY A 321 31.00 17.32 12.60
CA GLY A 321 31.17 15.90 12.95
C GLY A 321 30.44 14.92 12.03
N VAL A 322 30.09 15.39 10.82
CA VAL A 322 29.44 14.60 9.76
C VAL A 322 30.49 14.00 8.81
N ARG A 323 30.11 13.03 7.99
CA ARG A 323 31.02 12.45 6.99
C ARG A 323 31.22 13.42 5.82
N ASP A 324 32.47 13.56 5.38
CA ASP A 324 32.85 14.42 4.26
C ASP A 324 32.12 14.02 2.97
N PHE A 325 32.08 12.72 2.67
CA PHE A 325 31.42 12.21 1.45
C PHE A 325 29.91 12.46 1.46
N ASP A 326 29.24 12.39 2.61
CA ASP A 326 27.81 12.70 2.73
C ASP A 326 27.58 14.19 2.41
N THR A 327 28.47 15.06 2.86
CA THR A 327 28.42 16.49 2.53
C THR A 327 28.74 16.74 1.06
N PHE A 328 29.68 15.99 0.48
CA PHE A 328 30.02 16.05 -0.94
C PHE A 328 28.83 15.63 -1.82
N PHE A 329 28.17 14.51 -1.50
CA PHE A 329 26.96 14.07 -2.20
C PHE A 329 25.78 15.03 -2.00
N ARG A 330 25.67 15.65 -0.82
CA ARG A 330 24.68 16.71 -0.58
C ARG A 330 24.89 17.91 -1.51
N VAL A 331 26.14 18.29 -1.81
CA VAL A 331 26.43 19.36 -2.79
C VAL A 331 25.98 18.96 -4.19
N HIS A 332 26.25 17.72 -4.61
CA HIS A 332 25.70 17.18 -5.86
C HIS A 332 24.17 17.25 -5.88
N ASP A 333 23.50 16.84 -4.79
CA ASP A 333 22.04 16.81 -4.72
C ASP A 333 21.41 18.20 -4.81
N VAL A 334 22.09 19.24 -4.31
CA VAL A 334 21.66 20.62 -4.51
C VAL A 334 21.69 20.98 -5.99
N PHE A 335 22.79 20.72 -6.70
CA PHE A 335 22.88 20.97 -8.14
C PHE A 335 21.88 20.15 -8.94
N TYR A 336 21.70 18.88 -8.58
CA TYR A 336 20.75 17.97 -9.22
C TYR A 336 19.31 18.45 -9.05
N LYS A 337 18.90 18.83 -7.84
CA LYS A 337 17.53 19.34 -7.58
C LYS A 337 17.25 20.61 -8.36
N ASP A 338 18.22 21.52 -8.46
CA ASP A 338 18.07 22.77 -9.22
C ASP A 338 17.93 22.50 -10.73
N GLU A 339 18.78 21.64 -11.30
CA GLU A 339 18.71 21.26 -12.72
C GLU A 339 17.43 20.48 -13.04
N LEU A 340 17.06 19.53 -12.18
CA LEU A 340 15.84 18.73 -12.32
C LEU A 340 14.61 19.62 -12.35
N ARG A 341 14.46 20.54 -11.39
CA ARG A 341 13.34 21.48 -11.35
C ARG A 341 13.30 22.34 -12.61
N ARG A 342 14.44 22.94 -12.99
CA ARG A 342 14.52 23.79 -14.18
C ARG A 342 14.07 23.05 -15.44
N ARG A 343 14.58 21.85 -15.67
CA ARG A 343 14.29 21.04 -16.86
C ARG A 343 12.87 20.50 -16.85
N ALA A 344 12.39 20.02 -15.71
CA ALA A 344 11.03 19.52 -15.56
C ALA A 344 9.99 20.64 -15.80
N HIS A 345 10.18 21.82 -15.21
CA HIS A 345 9.26 22.94 -15.39
C HIS A 345 9.33 23.60 -16.78
N ALA A 346 10.47 23.52 -17.46
CA ALA A 346 10.59 23.98 -18.85
C ALA A 346 10.08 22.97 -19.89
N SER A 347 9.74 21.75 -19.49
CA SER A 347 9.31 20.69 -20.41
C SER A 347 7.81 20.78 -20.69
N GLU A 348 7.43 21.46 -21.77
CA GLU A 348 6.05 21.51 -22.26
C GLU A 348 5.49 20.10 -22.53
N HIS A 349 6.33 19.20 -23.06
CA HIS A 349 5.95 17.82 -23.34
C HIS A 349 5.58 17.06 -22.05
N LEU A 350 6.36 17.21 -20.98
CA LEU A 350 6.06 16.58 -19.69
C LEU A 350 4.77 17.15 -19.09
N ALA A 351 4.57 18.48 -19.20
CA ALA A 351 3.36 19.14 -18.74
C ALA A 351 2.11 18.63 -19.47
N LYS A 352 2.22 18.39 -20.78
CA LYS A 352 1.15 17.84 -21.61
C LYS A 352 0.79 16.41 -21.21
N ILE A 353 1.77 15.51 -21.10
CA ILE A 353 1.54 14.12 -20.63
C ILE A 353 0.85 14.13 -19.25
N ALA A 354 1.33 14.96 -18.32
CA ALA A 354 0.72 15.08 -17.00
C ALA A 354 -0.70 15.65 -17.03
N ALA A 355 -1.03 16.53 -17.99
CA ALA A 355 -2.39 17.03 -18.18
C ALA A 355 -3.33 15.95 -18.69
N GLU A 356 -2.88 15.13 -19.65
CA GLU A 356 -3.64 13.98 -20.19
C GLU A 356 -3.89 12.91 -19.13
N LEU A 357 -2.88 12.56 -18.33
CA LEU A 357 -3.04 11.61 -17.22
C LEU A 357 -4.03 12.12 -16.16
N ARG A 358 -3.97 13.41 -15.80
CA ARG A 358 -4.92 14.01 -14.84
C ARG A 358 -6.34 14.01 -15.39
N ALA A 359 -6.48 14.40 -16.64
CA ALA A 359 -7.72 14.39 -17.40
C ALA A 359 -8.43 13.03 -17.30
N VAL A 360 -7.69 11.93 -17.41
CA VAL A 360 -8.24 10.56 -17.44
C VAL A 360 -8.45 10.01 -16.05
N SER A 361 -7.60 10.40 -15.10
CA SER A 361 -7.67 9.95 -13.71
C SER A 361 -8.98 10.36 -13.03
N ILE A 362 -9.54 11.53 -13.39
CA ILE A 362 -10.79 12.10 -12.83
C ILE A 362 -12.07 11.41 -13.35
N LEU A 363 -12.04 10.85 -14.56
CA LEU A 363 -13.24 10.46 -15.32
C LEU A 363 -13.93 9.16 -14.89
N ALA A 364 -13.40 8.44 -13.92
CA ALA A 364 -14.10 7.28 -13.38
C ALA A 364 -13.86 7.22 -11.88
N PRO A 365 -14.90 6.96 -11.06
CA PRO A 365 -14.69 6.53 -9.69
C PRO A 365 -13.68 5.38 -9.76
N SER A 366 -12.55 5.53 -9.06
CA SER A 366 -11.74 4.35 -8.81
C SER A 366 -12.69 3.39 -8.12
N ALA A 367 -13.04 2.26 -8.75
CA ALA A 367 -13.34 1.07 -7.96
C ALA A 367 -12.26 1.07 -6.90
N SER A 368 -12.64 1.23 -5.64
CA SER A 368 -11.69 1.49 -4.57
C SER A 368 -10.88 0.21 -4.42
N LYS A 369 -9.84 0.05 -5.25
CA LYS A 369 -8.81 -0.93 -4.96
C LYS A 369 -8.32 -0.50 -3.58
N PRO A 370 -8.32 -1.42 -2.59
CA PRO A 370 -7.61 -1.17 -1.35
C PRO A 370 -6.25 -0.62 -1.73
N THR A 371 -5.87 0.52 -1.17
CA THR A 371 -4.59 1.20 -1.37
C THR A 371 -3.51 0.15 -1.66
N ASP A 372 -3.10 0.04 -2.93
CA ASP A 372 -2.25 -1.06 -3.38
C ASP A 372 -1.05 -1.14 -2.44
N ARG A 373 -0.69 -2.35 -2.00
CA ARG A 373 0.35 -2.59 -1.00
C ARG A 373 1.62 -1.79 -1.30
N LYS A 374 1.93 -1.64 -2.58
CA LYS A 374 3.10 -0.89 -3.10
C LYS A 374 3.06 0.62 -2.81
N THR A 375 1.88 1.23 -2.77
CA THR A 375 1.74 2.70 -2.58
C THR A 375 2.02 3.12 -1.14
N TRP A 376 1.51 2.38 -0.15
CA TRP A 376 1.86 2.66 1.25
C TRP A 376 3.29 2.22 1.59
N GLU A 377 3.82 1.16 0.95
CA GLU A 377 5.25 0.80 1.07
C GLU A 377 6.15 1.95 0.57
N LEU A 378 5.80 2.58 -0.56
CA LEU A 378 6.50 3.77 -1.07
C LEU A 378 6.40 4.94 -0.10
N GLN A 379 5.20 5.23 0.41
CA GLN A 379 5.01 6.29 1.41
C GLN A 379 5.82 6.01 2.69
N ARG A 380 5.91 4.76 3.13
CA ARG A 380 6.70 4.35 4.29
C ARG A 380 8.18 4.63 4.08
N ARG A 381 8.72 4.40 2.88
CA ARG A 381 10.12 4.74 2.55
C ARG A 381 10.41 6.24 2.52
N GLU A 382 9.40 7.08 2.31
CA GLU A 382 9.55 8.54 2.42
C GLU A 382 9.58 9.00 3.88
N ILE A 383 8.89 8.28 4.78
CA ILE A 383 8.70 8.67 6.17
C ILE A 383 9.71 8.01 7.11
N TYR A 384 10.21 6.81 6.77
CA TYR A 384 11.01 6.00 7.67
C TYR A 384 12.25 5.40 6.98
N ASP A 385 13.36 5.35 7.73
CA ASP A 385 14.55 4.60 7.32
C ASP A 385 14.39 3.10 7.61
N ASP A 386 15.08 2.29 6.80
CA ASP A 386 15.26 0.87 7.04
C ASP A 386 16.20 0.61 8.24
N PRO A 387 15.82 -0.24 9.22
CA PRO A 387 16.65 -0.52 10.38
C PRO A 387 17.98 -1.22 10.07
N GLY A 388 18.04 -2.01 8.98
CA GLY A 388 19.25 -2.67 8.53
C GLY A 388 20.28 -1.66 8.05
N ASP A 389 19.86 -0.72 7.20
CA ASP A 389 20.73 0.37 6.74
C ASP A 389 21.10 1.32 7.90
N LEU A 390 20.13 1.71 8.73
CA LEU A 390 20.32 2.62 9.86
C LEU A 390 21.41 2.15 10.83
N ASN A 391 21.35 0.87 11.21
CA ASN A 391 22.29 0.28 12.18
C ASN A 391 23.57 -0.23 11.51
N GLY A 392 23.47 -0.89 10.35
CA GLY A 392 24.63 -1.40 9.62
C GLY A 392 25.56 -0.31 9.09
N LEU A 393 25.04 0.90 8.82
CA LEU A 393 25.87 2.07 8.46
C LEU A 393 26.36 2.86 9.68
N HIS A 394 26.01 2.43 10.90
CA HIS A 394 26.32 3.09 12.17
C HIS A 394 25.93 4.57 12.17
N LEU A 395 24.73 4.89 11.68
CA LEU A 395 24.29 6.28 11.62
C LEU A 395 24.15 6.88 13.04
N PRO A 396 24.45 8.18 13.24
CA PRO A 396 24.36 8.85 14.54
C PRO A 396 22.97 8.75 15.18
N ILE A 397 22.85 8.94 16.51
CA ILE A 397 21.52 9.13 17.12
C ILE A 397 20.94 10.50 16.77
N GLU A 398 19.72 10.53 16.23
CA GLU A 398 19.05 11.73 15.73
C GLU A 398 17.59 11.86 16.19
N LEU A 399 17.00 13.03 15.92
CA LEU A 399 15.57 13.28 16.11
C LEU A 399 14.76 12.25 15.30
N GLY A 400 13.75 11.64 15.92
CA GLY A 400 12.90 10.67 15.26
C GLY A 400 13.41 9.22 15.33
N ASP A 401 14.59 8.97 15.91
CA ASP A 401 15.04 7.59 16.20
C ASP A 401 14.04 6.88 17.13
N VAL A 402 13.67 5.66 16.77
CA VAL A 402 12.78 4.80 17.54
C VAL A 402 13.59 3.75 18.29
N ILE A 403 13.41 3.72 19.60
CA ILE A 403 14.08 2.82 20.53
C ILE A 403 13.04 1.88 21.12
N ALA A 404 13.12 0.60 20.76
CA ALA A 404 12.39 -0.47 21.41
C ALA A 404 13.07 -0.80 22.74
N CYS A 405 12.32 -0.77 23.84
CA CYS A 405 12.82 -1.07 25.17
C CYS A 405 12.13 -2.32 25.72
N ASP A 406 12.93 -3.22 26.26
CA ASP A 406 12.46 -4.44 26.91
C ASP A 406 11.91 -4.07 28.30
N GLY A 407 10.61 -4.30 28.47
CA GLY A 407 9.90 -4.24 29.74
C GLY A 407 10.31 -5.39 30.65
N ARG A 408 10.18 -5.17 31.96
CA ARG A 408 10.53 -6.18 32.97
C ARG A 408 9.58 -7.37 32.99
N ASP A 409 8.37 -7.19 32.48
CA ASP A 409 7.34 -8.19 32.27
C ASP A 409 7.51 -8.96 30.94
N GLY A 410 8.58 -8.68 30.18
CA GLY A 410 8.81 -9.23 28.85
C GLY A 410 8.03 -8.54 27.74
N SER A 411 7.27 -7.48 28.04
CA SER A 411 6.68 -6.62 27.01
C SER A 411 7.76 -5.80 26.31
N THR A 412 7.55 -5.38 25.08
CA THR A 412 8.42 -4.41 24.40
C THR A 412 7.63 -3.14 24.18
N VAL A 413 8.19 -2.01 24.60
CA VAL A 413 7.58 -0.69 24.43
C VAL A 413 8.52 0.19 23.61
N GLU A 414 7.97 0.84 22.60
CA GLU A 414 8.72 1.72 21.69
C GLU A 414 8.64 3.17 22.16
N TYR A 415 9.76 3.86 22.01
CA TYR A 415 9.90 5.27 22.35
C TYR A 415 10.60 6.00 21.20
N ILE A 416 10.21 7.24 20.94
CA ILE A 416 10.82 8.07 19.90
C ILE A 416 11.65 9.19 20.52
N VAL A 417 12.84 9.43 19.96
CA VAL A 417 13.75 10.50 20.39
C VAL A 417 13.22 11.87 19.96
N LEU A 418 13.06 12.77 20.94
CA LEU A 418 12.61 14.15 20.79
C LEU A 418 13.72 15.12 21.24
N GLY A 419 14.80 15.17 20.45
CA GLY A 419 15.94 16.07 20.69
C GLY A 419 16.11 17.09 19.58
N GLN A 420 16.55 18.30 19.93
CA GLN A 420 16.95 19.29 18.93
C GLN A 420 18.17 18.76 18.15
N PRO A 421 18.15 18.75 16.80
CA PRO A 421 19.25 18.18 16.02
C PRO A 421 20.63 18.76 16.35
N CYS A 422 20.72 20.07 16.61
CA CYS A 422 21.96 20.73 16.98
C CYS A 422 22.51 20.31 18.35
N ASP A 423 21.64 19.84 19.26
CA ASP A 423 22.05 19.37 20.58
C ASP A 423 22.44 17.89 20.58
N LEU A 424 21.94 17.12 19.59
CA LEU A 424 22.27 15.71 19.38
C LEU A 424 23.57 15.50 18.59
N MET A 425 24.05 16.51 17.88
CA MET A 425 25.24 16.36 17.05
C MET A 425 26.52 16.19 17.89
N ILE A 426 27.37 15.23 17.51
CA ILE A 426 28.68 15.01 18.14
C ILE A 426 29.75 15.80 17.39
N ARG A 427 30.41 16.73 18.07
CA ARG A 427 31.44 17.58 17.48
C ARG A 427 32.80 16.88 17.42
N THR A 428 33.53 17.06 16.32
CA THR A 428 34.86 16.43 16.17
C THR A 428 35.88 16.97 17.15
N LYS A 429 35.75 18.23 17.60
CA LYS A 429 36.68 18.85 18.54
C LYS A 429 36.92 18.00 19.79
N ASP A 430 35.87 17.53 20.44
CA ASP A 430 35.92 16.84 21.73
C ASP A 430 35.19 15.50 21.78
N GLY A 431 34.52 15.09 20.70
CA GLY A 431 33.70 13.87 20.67
C GLY A 431 32.47 13.95 21.57
N LYS A 432 32.01 15.17 21.89
CA LYS A 432 30.85 15.43 22.74
C LYS A 432 29.73 16.08 21.93
N ARG A 433 28.52 15.92 22.45
CA ARG A 433 27.32 16.65 22.03
C ARG A 433 26.94 17.67 23.11
N ARG A 434 26.07 18.63 22.79
CA ARG A 434 25.63 19.63 23.76
C ARG A 434 24.71 19.02 24.82
N ALA A 435 23.80 18.13 24.42
CA ALA A 435 22.85 17.49 25.32
C ALA A 435 23.46 16.27 26.05
N GLU A 436 23.52 16.32 27.37
CA GLU A 436 23.77 15.11 28.19
C GLU A 436 22.55 14.20 28.30
N HIS A 437 21.36 14.80 28.20
CA HIS A 437 20.06 14.12 28.27
C HIS A 437 19.14 14.56 27.14
N VAL A 438 18.27 13.67 26.70
CA VAL A 438 17.26 13.91 25.65
C VAL A 438 15.89 13.44 26.12
N LEU A 439 14.83 14.02 25.57
CA LEU A 439 13.48 13.53 25.76
C LEU A 439 13.19 12.37 24.83
N VAL A 440 12.48 11.37 25.34
CA VAL A 440 11.88 10.29 24.55
C VAL A 440 10.40 10.19 24.87
N ALA A 441 9.54 9.98 23.88
CA ALA A 441 8.09 9.84 24.09
C ALA A 441 7.61 8.45 23.67
N LYS A 442 6.67 7.89 24.44
CA LYS A 442 6.11 6.56 24.18
C LYS A 442 5.33 6.53 22.88
N ILE A 443 5.52 5.47 22.08
CA ILE A 443 4.68 5.14 20.93
C ILE A 443 3.57 4.17 21.36
N SER A 444 2.36 4.40 20.89
CA SER A 444 1.17 3.60 21.15
C SER A 444 0.51 3.20 19.83
N ARG A 445 0.02 1.97 19.75
CA ARG A 445 -0.79 1.48 18.61
C ARG A 445 -2.25 1.90 18.72
N ASN A 446 -2.71 2.26 19.91
CA ASN A 446 -4.07 2.72 20.12
C ASN A 446 -4.16 4.20 19.75
N ALA A 447 -5.10 4.51 18.86
CA ALA A 447 -5.52 5.88 18.59
C ALA A 447 -5.93 6.59 19.90
N PRO A 448 -5.70 7.91 20.04
CA PRO A 448 -6.24 8.67 21.15
C PRO A 448 -7.77 8.59 21.18
N ALA A 449 -8.37 8.69 22.36
CA ALA A 449 -9.80 8.85 22.50
C ALA A 449 -10.22 10.19 21.85
N LYS A 450 -11.40 10.22 21.23
CA LYS A 450 -11.88 11.36 20.42
C LYS A 450 -12.19 12.65 21.20
N GLU A 451 -11.85 12.74 22.49
CA GLU A 451 -12.10 13.95 23.28
C GLU A 451 -11.19 15.10 22.80
N GLU A 452 -11.76 16.30 22.66
CA GLU A 452 -11.15 17.49 22.02
C GLU A 452 -9.78 17.89 22.62
N GLY A 453 -9.46 17.45 23.84
CA GLY A 453 -8.18 17.67 24.51
C GLY A 453 -7.06 16.66 24.21
N GLU A 454 -7.37 15.44 23.76
CA GLU A 454 -6.35 14.40 23.49
C GLU A 454 -5.68 14.54 22.12
N SER A 455 -6.33 15.27 21.20
CA SER A 455 -5.82 15.54 19.84
C SER A 455 -4.47 16.27 19.85
N LEU A 456 -4.26 17.20 20.80
CA LEU A 456 -2.99 17.93 20.95
C LEU A 456 -1.91 17.14 21.70
N ALA A 457 -2.29 16.09 22.44
CA ALA A 457 -1.38 15.30 23.26
C ALA A 457 -0.80 14.09 22.49
N SER A 458 -1.17 13.89 21.23
CA SER A 458 -0.70 12.78 20.40
C SER A 458 -0.25 13.24 19.01
N PHE A 459 0.80 12.62 18.48
CA PHE A 459 1.23 12.82 17.09
C PHE A 459 1.07 11.52 16.30
N ARG A 460 0.41 11.57 15.14
CA ARG A 460 0.17 10.40 14.29
C ARG A 460 1.40 10.07 13.45
N LEU A 461 1.82 8.81 13.49
CA LEU A 461 2.84 8.19 12.65
C LEU A 461 2.13 7.34 11.58
N PRO A 462 1.98 7.85 10.35
CA PRO A 462 1.20 7.16 9.32
C PRO A 462 1.97 5.99 8.71
N TYR A 463 1.28 4.88 8.41
CA TYR A 463 1.89 3.69 7.78
C TYR A 463 3.09 3.13 8.56
N TYR A 464 3.03 3.20 9.89
CA TYR A 464 4.14 2.83 10.76
C TYR A 464 4.49 1.34 10.66
N HIS A 465 3.47 0.48 10.61
CA HIS A 465 3.61 -0.97 10.51
C HIS A 465 3.58 -1.50 9.08
N GLU A 466 4.11 -2.70 8.86
CA GLU A 466 4.18 -3.40 7.56
C GLU A 466 2.82 -3.77 6.94
N ARG A 467 1.71 -3.43 7.58
CA ARG A 467 0.36 -3.61 7.04
C ARG A 467 -0.32 -2.28 6.71
N GLY A 468 0.43 -1.18 6.79
CA GLY A 468 -0.09 0.17 6.58
C GLY A 468 -0.82 0.77 7.79
N GLU A 469 -0.80 0.12 8.96
CA GLU A 469 -1.40 0.63 10.18
C GLU A 469 -0.59 1.80 10.77
N ASP A 470 -1.30 2.79 11.30
CA ASP A 470 -0.73 3.96 11.95
C ASP A 470 -0.32 3.67 13.41
N ALA A 471 0.55 4.52 13.95
CA ALA A 471 0.86 4.57 15.38
C ALA A 471 0.79 6.01 15.91
N TRP A 472 0.87 6.19 17.22
CA TRP A 472 0.76 7.50 17.86
C TRP A 472 1.83 7.73 18.93
N VAL A 473 2.56 8.83 18.80
CA VAL A 473 3.47 9.32 19.84
C VAL A 473 2.66 10.03 20.91
N LYS A 474 2.75 9.57 22.16
CA LYS A 474 2.02 10.14 23.30
C LYS A 474 2.88 11.21 23.97
N CYS A 475 2.61 12.48 23.67
CA CYS A 475 3.36 13.62 24.18
C CYS A 475 3.31 13.73 25.71
N ALA A 476 2.20 13.28 26.32
CA ALA A 476 2.07 13.22 27.78
C ALA A 476 3.00 12.18 28.44
N ASN A 477 3.40 11.14 27.71
CA ASN A 477 4.19 10.02 28.23
C ASN A 477 5.63 10.15 27.73
N HIS A 478 6.28 11.24 28.11
CA HIS A 478 7.68 11.51 27.78
C HIS A 478 8.60 11.35 29.00
N TYR A 479 9.86 11.00 28.74
CA TYR A 479 10.87 10.74 29.73
C TYR A 479 12.18 11.39 29.33
N THR A 480 12.95 11.86 30.32
CA THR A 480 14.31 12.35 30.09
C THR A 480 15.29 11.20 30.28
N VAL A 481 16.13 10.96 29.28
CA VAL A 481 17.12 9.88 29.30
C VAL A 481 18.52 10.37 29.01
N PRO A 482 19.55 9.76 29.62
CA PRO A 482 20.94 10.07 29.31
C PRO A 482 21.30 9.58 27.91
N VAL A 483 21.90 10.46 27.10
CA VAL A 483 22.13 10.18 25.67
C VAL A 483 23.19 9.10 25.44
N TRP A 484 24.12 8.92 26.39
CA TRP A 484 25.15 7.89 26.28
C TRP A 484 24.58 6.47 26.17
N VAL A 485 23.39 6.22 26.71
CA VAL A 485 22.69 4.92 26.58
C VAL A 485 22.28 4.69 25.13
N LEU A 486 21.72 5.72 24.48
CA LEU A 486 21.33 5.68 23.07
C LEU A 486 22.55 5.55 22.16
N ASP A 487 23.64 6.24 22.51
CA ASP A 487 24.89 6.17 21.74
C ASP A 487 25.43 4.74 21.60
N LEU A 488 25.19 3.87 22.58
CA LEU A 488 25.61 2.46 22.49
C LEU A 488 24.99 1.74 21.29
N CYS A 489 23.77 2.10 20.90
CA CYS A 489 23.10 1.51 19.74
C CYS A 489 23.87 1.76 18.43
N VAL A 490 24.62 2.87 18.33
CA VAL A 490 25.37 3.24 17.12
C VAL A 490 26.54 2.28 16.87
N TYR A 491 27.08 1.66 17.92
CA TYR A 491 28.26 0.78 17.82
C TYR A 491 27.90 -0.69 17.57
N ASN A 492 26.65 -1.00 17.26
CA ASN A 492 26.19 -2.37 17.08
C ASN A 492 25.33 -2.49 15.82
N ASP A 493 25.65 -3.44 14.95
CA ASP A 493 24.94 -3.66 13.67
C ASP A 493 23.47 -4.04 13.87
N ASP A 494 23.13 -4.64 15.01
CA ASP A 494 21.75 -4.97 15.39
C ASP A 494 21.04 -3.84 16.13
N GLY A 495 21.71 -2.69 16.32
CA GLY A 495 21.18 -1.52 17.02
C GLY A 495 21.00 -1.69 18.52
N ARG A 496 21.47 -2.78 19.14
CA ARG A 496 21.33 -3.00 20.59
C ARG A 496 22.26 -2.09 21.37
N ALA A 497 21.79 -1.59 22.51
CA ALA A 497 22.60 -0.79 23.42
C ALA A 497 23.60 -1.67 24.21
N ARG A 498 24.73 -2.01 23.56
CA ARG A 498 25.79 -2.85 24.14
C ARG A 498 27.13 -2.17 24.09
N PHE A 499 27.90 -2.36 25.15
CA PHE A 499 29.31 -1.98 25.20
C PHE A 499 30.16 -3.17 25.65
N ARG A 500 31.30 -3.32 24.99
CA ARG A 500 32.33 -4.31 25.31
C ARG A 500 33.71 -3.68 25.09
N ASP A 501 34.55 -3.70 26.12
CA ASP A 501 35.90 -3.11 26.03
C ASP A 501 36.87 -3.93 25.14
N ASP A 502 36.50 -5.17 24.83
CA ASP A 502 37.23 -6.09 23.95
C ASP A 502 36.69 -6.12 22.51
N ALA A 503 35.76 -5.23 22.16
CA ALA A 503 35.21 -5.17 20.81
C ALA A 503 36.23 -4.65 19.80
N GLU A 504 36.18 -5.17 18.57
CA GLU A 504 37.00 -4.68 17.47
C GLU A 504 36.63 -3.24 17.08
N ASN A 505 37.59 -2.51 16.49
CA ASN A 505 37.34 -1.18 15.97
C ASN A 505 36.32 -1.24 14.82
N ILE A 506 35.21 -0.51 14.98
CA ILE A 506 34.16 -0.39 13.98
C ILE A 506 34.67 0.45 12.81
N ARG A 507 34.56 -0.10 11.60
CA ARG A 507 34.95 0.60 10.37
C ARG A 507 33.89 1.62 9.97
N GLY A 508 34.30 2.73 9.37
CA GLY A 508 33.38 3.74 8.82
C GLY A 508 32.84 4.75 9.84
N LEU A 509 33.22 4.69 11.11
CA LEU A 509 32.90 5.76 12.07
C LEU A 509 33.63 7.07 11.74
N THR A 510 32.98 8.21 11.97
CA THR A 510 33.64 9.52 11.86
C THR A 510 34.64 9.73 13.00
N ALA A 511 35.58 10.67 12.83
CA ALA A 511 36.53 11.02 13.89
C ALA A 511 35.82 11.45 15.19
N ALA A 512 34.67 12.12 15.10
CA ALA A 512 33.83 12.49 16.24
C ALA A 512 33.33 11.25 17.00
N TRP A 513 32.83 10.23 16.29
CA TRP A 513 32.34 8.98 16.90
C TRP A 513 33.48 8.11 17.44
N VAL A 514 34.65 8.08 16.80
CA VAL A 514 35.85 7.43 17.36
C VAL A 514 36.25 8.06 18.71
N LYS A 515 36.24 9.39 18.80
CA LYS A 515 36.49 10.10 20.08
C LYS A 515 35.39 9.80 21.10
N ARG A 516 34.12 9.77 20.68
CA ARG A 516 32.98 9.43 21.56
C ARG A 516 33.12 8.05 22.18
N ALA A 517 33.61 7.05 21.45
CA ALA A 517 33.83 5.69 21.96
C ALA A 517 34.72 5.68 23.21
N THR A 518 35.76 6.51 23.22
CA THR A 518 36.67 6.64 24.38
C THR A 518 35.95 7.24 25.60
N LEU A 519 35.05 8.19 25.38
CA LEU A 519 34.25 8.80 26.45
C LEU A 519 33.17 7.85 26.99
N LEU A 520 32.57 7.03 26.11
CA LEU A 520 31.56 6.04 26.50
C LEU A 520 32.11 5.02 27.47
N LYS A 521 33.39 4.63 27.34
CA LYS A 521 34.04 3.77 28.34
C LYS A 521 33.96 4.36 29.75
N ALA A 522 34.21 5.66 29.90
CA ALA A 522 34.12 6.34 31.19
C ALA A 522 32.67 6.44 31.69
N ASP A 523 31.72 6.73 30.81
CA ASP A 523 30.28 6.78 31.12
C ASP A 523 29.79 5.41 31.63
N VAL A 524 30.15 4.32 30.93
CA VAL A 524 29.83 2.93 31.29
C VAL A 524 30.47 2.53 32.62
N GLN A 525 31.75 2.85 32.84
CA GLN A 525 32.41 2.58 34.12
C GLN A 525 31.72 3.30 35.28
N LYS A 526 31.37 4.57 35.09
CA LYS A 526 30.66 5.39 36.10
C LYS A 526 29.27 4.83 36.38
N ALA A 527 28.54 4.40 35.36
CA ALA A 527 27.23 3.76 35.51
C ALA A 527 27.33 2.44 36.27
N LEU A 528 28.21 1.52 35.85
CA LEU A 528 28.38 0.21 36.49
C LEU A 528 28.85 0.32 37.95
N ARG A 529 29.74 1.27 38.26
CA ARG A 529 30.15 1.56 39.66
C ARG A 529 28.98 2.03 40.53
N ARG A 530 27.93 2.61 39.95
CA ARG A 530 26.72 3.01 40.71
C ARG A 530 25.73 1.86 40.84
N ILE A 531 25.64 1.03 39.81
CA ILE A 531 24.61 -0.01 39.70
C ILE A 531 25.03 -1.32 40.41
N LEU A 532 26.24 -1.83 40.14
CA LEU A 532 26.67 -3.17 40.59
C LEU A 532 26.94 -3.29 42.10
N PRO A 533 27.47 -2.29 42.83
CA PRO A 533 27.67 -2.42 44.28
C PRO A 533 26.37 -2.60 45.09
N GLN A 534 25.21 -2.44 44.44
CA GLN A 534 23.90 -2.47 45.08
C GLN A 534 23.00 -3.59 44.60
N GLN A 535 23.45 -4.47 43.70
CA GLN A 535 22.72 -5.71 43.45
C GLN A 535 23.07 -6.69 44.59
N PRO A 536 22.14 -7.01 45.50
CA PRO A 536 22.41 -8.06 46.48
C PRO A 536 22.66 -9.37 45.73
N GLN A 537 23.69 -10.10 46.15
CA GLN A 537 23.86 -11.52 45.84
C GLN A 537 22.67 -12.30 46.43
N GLN A 538 21.52 -12.28 45.77
CA GLN A 538 20.36 -13.11 46.10
C GLN A 538 19.91 -13.86 44.86
N ALA A 539 20.78 -14.75 44.39
CA ALA A 539 20.34 -16.02 43.84
C ALA A 539 20.38 -17.06 44.97
N LYS A 540 19.46 -16.96 45.94
CA LYS A 540 19.06 -18.15 46.69
C LYS A 540 17.86 -18.74 45.99
N LYS A 541 18.05 -19.99 45.57
CA LYS A 541 17.04 -20.96 45.12
C LYS A 541 15.73 -20.73 45.88
N ASP A 542 14.69 -20.34 45.17
CA ASP A 542 13.32 -20.81 45.42
C ASP A 542 12.53 -20.67 44.12
N GLY A 543 12.06 -21.82 43.62
CA GLY A 543 11.41 -21.99 42.32
C GLY A 543 9.97 -21.52 42.32
N GLY A 544 9.76 -20.20 42.25
CA GLY A 544 8.47 -19.61 41.90
C GLY A 544 8.70 -18.36 41.06
N ALA A 545 7.99 -18.24 39.94
CA ALA A 545 7.98 -17.04 39.11
C ALA A 545 7.40 -15.86 39.90
N LYS A 546 8.25 -15.20 40.69
CA LYS A 546 8.02 -13.87 41.23
C LYS A 546 8.62 -12.87 40.25
N GLU A 547 7.89 -11.78 40.03
CA GLU A 547 8.32 -10.63 39.23
C GLU A 547 9.79 -10.31 39.50
N PRO A 548 10.61 -10.07 38.45
CA PRO A 548 11.99 -9.69 38.64
C PRO A 548 12.04 -8.43 39.51
N PRO A 549 12.94 -8.36 40.52
CA PRO A 549 12.98 -7.25 41.46
C PRO A 549 13.16 -5.92 40.70
N PRO A 550 12.54 -4.83 41.16
CA PRO A 550 12.71 -3.55 40.50
C PRO A 550 14.18 -3.16 40.47
N LEU A 551 14.64 -2.53 39.38
CA LEU A 551 15.95 -1.88 39.39
C LEU A 551 16.02 -0.97 40.61
N SER A 552 17.17 -0.95 41.29
CA SER A 552 17.36 -0.03 42.39
C SER A 552 17.11 1.41 41.88
N PRO A 553 16.57 2.32 42.71
CA PRO A 553 16.39 3.72 42.32
C PRO A 553 17.65 4.38 41.76
N ILE A 554 18.82 3.86 42.14
CA ILE A 554 20.12 4.29 41.64
C ILE A 554 20.39 3.83 40.21
N ALA A 555 19.97 2.62 39.84
CA ALA A 555 20.04 2.13 38.47
C ALA A 555 19.06 2.89 37.55
N GLU A 556 17.86 3.16 38.04
CA GLU A 556 16.89 3.98 37.31
C GLU A 556 17.41 5.41 37.08
N ARG A 557 18.07 6.02 38.08
CA ARG A 557 18.71 7.34 37.93
C ARG A 557 19.94 7.32 37.00
N ALA A 558 20.66 6.21 36.92
CA ALA A 558 21.87 6.10 36.11
C ALA A 558 21.56 5.85 34.62
N LEU A 559 20.52 5.06 34.34
CA LEU A 559 20.13 4.68 33.00
C LEU A 559 19.00 5.56 32.44
N GLY A 560 18.14 6.12 33.30
CA GLY A 560 16.92 6.80 32.90
C GLY A 560 15.77 5.83 32.59
N HIS A 561 14.53 6.21 32.92
CA HIS A 561 13.34 5.49 32.44
C HIS A 561 13.19 5.74 30.93
N PRO A 562 12.90 4.75 30.08
CA PRO A 562 12.37 3.40 30.36
C PRO A 562 13.41 2.27 30.37
N PHE A 563 14.70 2.59 30.44
CA PHE A 563 15.74 1.62 30.18
C PHE A 563 15.96 0.63 31.33
N VAL A 564 16.10 -0.65 30.96
CA VAL A 564 16.34 -1.75 31.90
C VAL A 564 17.74 -2.32 31.66
N LEU A 565 18.48 -2.64 32.73
CA LEU A 565 19.76 -3.33 32.61
C LEU A 565 19.53 -4.83 32.37
N ALA A 566 19.97 -5.37 31.24
CA ALA A 566 19.90 -6.79 30.94
C ALA A 566 21.12 -7.55 31.50
N SER A 567 22.34 -6.99 31.35
CA SER A 567 23.55 -7.55 31.95
C SER A 567 24.66 -6.50 32.15
N GLY A 568 25.57 -6.72 33.10
CA GLY A 568 26.70 -5.81 33.34
C GLY A 568 27.85 -6.43 34.13
N ARG A 569 29.09 -6.10 33.76
CA ARG A 569 30.33 -6.58 34.40
C ARG A 569 31.46 -5.52 34.33
N VAL A 570 32.28 -5.44 35.38
CA VAL A 570 33.38 -4.45 35.47
C VAL A 570 34.69 -4.95 34.87
N ALA A 571 34.91 -6.26 34.84
CA ALA A 571 36.13 -6.88 34.32
C ALA A 571 35.81 -8.23 33.63
N PRO A 572 35.97 -8.36 32.30
CA PRO A 572 36.17 -7.25 31.35
C PRO A 572 34.95 -6.32 31.34
N LEU A 573 35.16 -5.03 31.09
CA LEU A 573 34.09 -4.04 31.15
C LEU A 573 33.08 -4.30 30.03
N ALA A 574 31.85 -4.62 30.42
CA ALA A 574 30.74 -4.79 29.48
C ALA A 574 29.40 -4.43 30.13
N ILE A 575 28.49 -3.88 29.32
CA ILE A 575 27.11 -3.60 29.72
C ILE A 575 26.18 -3.85 28.54
N GLU A 576 25.01 -4.42 28.82
CA GLU A 576 23.91 -4.55 27.88
C GLU A 576 22.66 -3.98 28.52
N ILE A 577 22.14 -2.94 27.88
CA ILE A 577 20.89 -2.30 28.25
C ILE A 577 19.81 -2.91 27.35
N GLY A 578 18.68 -3.29 27.94
CA GLY A 578 17.53 -3.89 27.27
C GLY A 578 16.79 -2.88 26.40
N CYS A 579 17.49 -2.31 25.43
CA CYS A 579 16.92 -1.46 24.40
C CYS A 579 17.68 -1.58 23.08
N ARG A 580 16.99 -1.28 21.99
CA ARG A 580 17.47 -1.42 20.62
C ARG A 580 16.89 -0.33 19.73
N ARG A 581 17.71 0.25 18.85
CA ARG A 581 17.24 1.14 17.79
C ARG A 581 16.60 0.33 16.65
N VAL A 582 15.34 0.60 16.36
CA VAL A 582 14.51 -0.23 15.45
C VAL A 582 13.97 0.49 14.23
N GLN A 583 14.02 1.82 14.20
CA GLN A 583 13.56 2.62 13.07
C GLN A 583 14.01 4.07 13.26
N ARG A 584 13.87 4.89 12.22
CA ARG A 584 13.93 6.35 12.31
C ARG A 584 12.79 6.97 11.53
N VAL A 585 12.17 8.01 12.09
CA VAL A 585 11.27 8.90 11.36
C VAL A 585 12.10 10.01 10.70
N LEU A 586 11.90 10.22 9.41
CA LEU A 586 12.63 11.19 8.60
C LEU A 586 12.03 12.60 8.70
N VAL A 587 12.85 13.59 8.34
CA VAL A 587 12.41 14.97 8.09
C VAL A 587 11.62 15.00 6.78
N PRO A 588 10.48 15.71 6.68
CA PRO A 588 9.98 16.73 7.62
C PRO A 588 9.12 16.21 8.79
N TYR A 589 8.70 14.95 8.77
CA TYR A 589 7.77 14.40 9.77
C TYR A 589 8.32 14.48 11.20
N ALA A 590 9.59 14.12 11.40
CA ALA A 590 10.22 14.18 12.72
C ALA A 590 10.37 15.62 13.24
N ALA A 591 10.59 16.60 12.35
CA ALA A 591 10.67 18.01 12.71
C ALA A 591 9.29 18.59 13.08
N ASP A 592 8.24 18.25 12.32
CA ASP A 592 6.86 18.63 12.66
C ASP A 592 6.43 18.02 14.01
N MET A 593 6.80 16.76 14.26
CA MET A 593 6.58 16.10 15.56
C MET A 593 7.23 16.87 16.71
N LEU A 594 8.50 17.29 16.56
CA LEU A 594 9.19 18.07 17.60
C LEU A 594 8.52 19.43 17.84
N THR A 595 8.08 20.11 16.78
CA THR A 595 7.33 21.38 16.87
C THR A 595 6.03 21.20 17.62
N LYS A 596 5.22 20.19 17.27
CA LYS A 596 3.95 19.87 17.97
C LYS A 596 4.17 19.48 19.42
N PHE A 597 5.24 18.75 19.72
CA PHE A 597 5.62 18.48 21.10
C PHE A 597 5.98 19.76 21.86
N GLY A 598 6.68 20.70 21.24
CA GLY A 598 6.93 22.04 21.80
C GLY A 598 5.62 22.78 22.10
N HIS A 599 4.65 22.76 21.17
CA HIS A 599 3.33 23.35 21.40
C HIS A 599 2.59 22.71 22.57
N TYR A 600 2.63 21.38 22.68
CA TYR A 600 2.07 20.65 23.83
C TYR A 600 2.67 21.11 25.16
N LEU A 601 3.99 21.31 25.24
CA LEU A 601 4.66 21.81 26.44
C LEU A 601 4.32 23.27 26.75
N SER A 602 4.01 24.08 25.73
CA SER A 602 3.66 25.50 25.90
C SER A 602 2.18 25.78 26.19
N ARG A 603 1.36 24.74 26.37
CA ARG A 603 -0.09 24.90 26.60
C ARG A 603 -0.37 25.82 27.79
N THR A 604 -1.26 26.79 27.58
CA THR A 604 -1.69 27.70 28.64
C THR A 604 -2.65 26.98 29.57
N ALA A 605 -2.37 27.03 30.88
CA ALA A 605 -3.35 26.66 31.88
C ALA A 605 -4.36 27.82 32.01
N PHE A 606 -5.53 27.67 31.41
CA PHE A 606 -6.65 28.58 31.70
C PHE A 606 -7.20 28.29 33.11
N GLU A 607 -7.74 29.31 33.78
CA GLU A 607 -8.46 29.12 35.04
C GLU A 607 -9.66 28.19 34.82
N VAL A 608 -10.06 27.49 35.89
CA VAL A 608 -11.21 26.59 35.86
C VAL A 608 -12.44 27.38 35.41
N ASP A 609 -13.12 26.91 34.37
CA ASP A 609 -14.37 27.51 33.92
C ASP A 609 -15.44 27.34 35.00
N LEU A 610 -15.74 28.44 35.70
CA LEU A 610 -16.77 28.49 36.74
C LEU A 610 -18.20 28.43 36.17
N GLY A 611 -18.36 28.49 34.84
CA GLY A 611 -19.64 28.47 34.14
C GLY A 611 -20.15 27.08 33.75
N HIS A 612 -19.35 26.02 33.93
CA HIS A 612 -19.77 24.65 33.64
C HIS A 612 -20.74 24.11 34.72
N GLY A 613 -21.96 24.63 34.73
CA GLY A 613 -23.07 24.06 35.47
C GLY A 613 -23.64 22.85 34.71
N THR A 614 -23.69 21.69 35.35
CA THR A 614 -24.53 20.57 34.93
C THR A 614 -25.99 21.01 35.02
N LEU A 615 -26.53 21.53 33.92
CA LEU A 615 -27.97 21.53 33.70
C LEU A 615 -28.36 20.07 33.47
N GLU A 616 -28.72 19.37 34.54
CA GLU A 616 -29.60 18.21 34.43
C GLU A 616 -30.91 18.71 33.82
N LEU A 617 -31.07 18.46 32.52
CA LEU A 617 -32.34 18.63 31.83
C LEU A 617 -33.28 17.55 32.36
N ASN A 618 -34.22 17.96 33.21
CA ASN A 618 -35.40 17.16 33.57
C ASN A 618 -36.31 16.93 32.36
#